data_AF-A0A2A2IX80-F1
#
_entry.id   AF-A0A2A2IX80-F1
#
_cell.length_a   1.000
_cell.length_b   1.000
_cell.length_c   1.000
_cell.angle_alpha   90.00
_cell.angle_beta   90.00
_cell.angle_gamma   90.00
#
_symmetry.space_group_name_H-M   'P 1'
#
loop_
_entity.id
_entity.type
_entity.pdbx_description
1 polymer ?
#
loop_
_entity_poly.entity_id
_entity_poly.type
_entity_poly.pdbx_seq_one_letter_code
_entity_poly.pdbx_strand_id
1 'polypeptide(L)'
;MEIVQDINQLPYQVARFKTAWKSIGEQLDYFVEHWPAICEKHFAQAASIEKAKTSIWQMDGKALGKPFSVQATPLVMGDEESPKLYAELVLTTPNTKNGESVELGRLLIDRESEVFSASGDKLLGNHDDYASYKLFSSIINAVLRSSAA
;
A
#
# COMPACT_ATOMS: atom_id res chain seq x y z
N MET A 1 17.92 -26.76 23.01
CA MET A 1 18.95 -25.72 22.81
C MET A 1 18.61 -24.80 21.63
N GLU A 2 17.49 -24.99 20.95
CA GLU A 2 17.00 -24.10 19.87
C GLU A 2 16.32 -22.83 20.41
N ILE A 3 15.55 -22.93 21.50
CA ILE A 3 14.83 -21.79 22.09
C ILE A 3 15.77 -20.63 22.48
N VAL A 4 17.00 -20.93 22.92
CA VAL A 4 17.98 -19.90 23.33
C VAL A 4 18.65 -19.24 22.11
N GLN A 5 18.81 -19.96 20.99
CA GLN A 5 19.31 -19.36 19.74
C GLN A 5 18.25 -18.44 19.12
N ASP A 6 16.98 -18.85 19.18
CA ASP A 6 15.83 -18.09 18.69
C ASP A 6 15.64 -16.75 19.44
N ILE A 7 15.72 -16.77 20.78
CA ILE A 7 15.63 -15.55 21.62
C ILE A 7 16.73 -14.53 21.28
N ASN A 8 17.93 -14.98 20.89
CA ASN A 8 19.02 -14.08 20.54
C ASN A 8 18.91 -13.52 19.12
N GLN A 9 18.17 -14.18 18.22
CA GLN A 9 17.96 -13.70 16.85
C GLN A 9 16.75 -12.78 16.69
N LEU A 10 15.74 -12.93 17.55
CA LEU A 10 14.53 -12.12 17.51
C LEU A 10 14.79 -10.60 17.54
N PRO A 11 15.69 -10.04 18.38
CA PRO A 11 16.00 -8.60 18.35
C PRO A 11 16.57 -8.13 17.02
N TYR A 12 17.41 -8.95 16.37
CA TYR A 12 17.98 -8.63 15.07
C TYR A 12 16.91 -8.65 13.97
N GLN A 13 16.01 -9.65 14.01
CA GLN A 13 14.90 -9.74 13.05
C GLN A 13 13.94 -8.54 13.19
N VAL A 14 13.56 -8.19 14.43
CA VAL A 14 12.71 -7.02 14.71
C VAL A 14 13.38 -5.73 14.23
N ALA A 15 14.69 -5.56 14.50
CA ALA A 15 15.43 -4.40 14.02
C ALA A 15 15.48 -4.33 12.48
N ARG A 16 15.70 -5.46 11.81
CA ARG A 16 15.69 -5.57 10.34
C ARG A 16 14.33 -5.18 9.77
N PHE A 17 13.23 -5.70 10.33
CA PHE A 17 11.88 -5.34 9.88
C PHE A 17 11.53 -3.89 10.18
N LYS A 18 11.97 -3.33 11.32
CA LYS A 18 11.78 -1.91 11.61
C LYS A 18 12.46 -1.02 10.56
N THR A 19 13.68 -1.35 10.17
CA THR A 19 14.40 -0.61 9.11
C THR A 19 13.72 -0.77 7.75
N ALA A 20 13.30 -1.99 7.40
CA ALA A 20 12.57 -2.25 6.17
C ALA A 20 11.24 -1.48 6.12
N TRP A 21 10.48 -1.47 7.21
CA TRP A 21 9.21 -0.73 7.32
C TRP A 21 9.42 0.77 7.13
N LYS A 22 10.47 1.33 7.75
CA LYS A 22 10.82 2.73 7.56
C LYS A 22 11.11 3.04 6.08
N SER A 23 11.90 2.22 5.42
CA SER A 23 12.22 2.37 3.99
C SER A 23 10.97 2.30 3.11
N ILE A 24 10.07 1.35 3.37
CA ILE A 24 8.81 1.24 2.63
C ILE A 24 7.93 2.47 2.87
N GLY A 25 7.84 2.94 4.11
CA GLY A 25 7.09 4.16 4.45
C GLY A 25 7.60 5.40 3.71
N GLU A 26 8.92 5.59 3.61
CA GLU A 26 9.53 6.69 2.84
C GLU A 26 9.21 6.60 1.34
N GLN A 27 9.14 5.38 0.77
CA GLN A 27 8.74 5.16 -0.63
C GLN A 27 7.26 5.44 -0.87
N LEU A 28 6.40 5.01 0.04
CA LEU A 28 4.98 5.29 -0.04
C LEU A 28 4.70 6.80 0.08
N ASP A 29 5.45 7.50 0.93
CA ASP A 29 5.41 8.96 1.03
C ASP A 29 5.82 9.63 -0.29
N TYR A 30 6.91 9.17 -0.90
CA TYR A 30 7.35 9.63 -2.21
C TYR A 30 6.26 9.44 -3.29
N PHE A 31 5.56 8.30 -3.30
CA PHE A 31 4.43 8.10 -4.22
C PHE A 31 3.30 9.10 -3.98
N VAL A 32 2.84 9.23 -2.74
CA VAL A 32 1.71 10.11 -2.39
C VAL A 32 2.02 11.59 -2.60
N GLU A 33 3.27 12.02 -2.46
CA GLU A 33 3.67 13.40 -2.80
C GLU A 33 3.51 13.73 -4.30
N HIS A 34 3.58 12.72 -5.18
CA HIS A 34 3.53 12.91 -6.63
C HIS A 34 2.15 12.69 -7.25
N TRP A 35 1.27 11.97 -6.56
CA TRP A 35 -0.07 11.67 -7.06
C TRP A 35 -0.99 12.89 -7.25
N PRO A 36 -0.93 13.99 -6.47
CA PRO A 36 -1.73 15.18 -6.75
C PRO A 36 -1.39 15.80 -8.11
N ALA A 37 -0.10 15.84 -8.47
CA ALA A 37 0.33 16.31 -9.79
C ALA A 37 -0.14 15.38 -10.92
N ILE A 38 -0.22 14.07 -10.66
CA ILE A 38 -0.81 13.10 -11.59
C ILE A 38 -2.32 13.36 -11.76
N CYS A 39 -3.05 13.61 -10.67
CA CYS A 39 -4.48 13.94 -10.71
C CYS A 39 -4.76 15.17 -11.59
N GLU A 40 -3.98 16.23 -11.40
CA GLU A 40 -4.11 17.47 -12.16
C GLU A 40 -3.80 17.27 -13.65
N LYS A 41 -2.69 16.58 -13.97
CA LYS A 41 -2.20 16.43 -15.34
C LYS A 41 -2.95 15.38 -16.16
N HIS A 42 -3.38 14.29 -15.54
CA HIS A 42 -3.84 13.10 -16.26
C HIS A 42 -5.28 12.70 -15.95
N PHE A 43 -5.88 13.22 -14.88
CA PHE A 43 -7.24 12.86 -14.48
C PHE A 43 -8.21 14.05 -14.53
N ALA A 44 -7.82 15.19 -15.11
CA ALA A 44 -8.68 16.37 -15.24
C ALA A 44 -9.37 16.76 -13.91
N GLN A 45 -8.65 16.62 -12.79
CA GLN A 45 -9.17 16.85 -11.43
C GLN A 45 -10.34 15.93 -11.01
N ALA A 46 -10.60 14.86 -11.75
CA ALA A 46 -11.58 13.83 -11.41
C ALA A 46 -11.17 12.98 -10.20
N ALA A 47 -9.92 13.10 -9.74
CA ALA A 47 -9.43 12.47 -8.53
C ALA A 47 -8.73 13.50 -7.63
N SER A 48 -8.85 13.34 -6.33
CA SER A 48 -8.10 14.09 -5.32
C SER A 48 -7.59 13.12 -4.26
N ILE A 49 -6.42 13.40 -3.70
CA ILE A 49 -5.87 12.61 -2.61
C ILE A 49 -5.26 13.51 -1.54
N GLU A 50 -5.26 13.04 -0.31
CA GLU A 50 -4.67 13.70 0.83
C GLU A 50 -4.04 12.63 1.74
N LYS A 51 -2.80 12.87 2.18
CA LYS A 51 -2.19 12.00 3.20
C LYS A 51 -2.92 12.21 4.53
N ALA A 52 -3.39 11.12 5.13
CA ALA A 52 -4.06 11.19 6.42
C ALA A 52 -3.02 11.45 7.53
N LYS A 53 -3.39 12.26 8.54
CA LYS A 53 -2.55 12.52 9.71
C LYS A 53 -2.75 11.42 10.77
N THR A 54 -2.32 10.21 10.45
CA THR A 54 -2.48 9.02 11.29
C THR A 54 -1.15 8.44 11.74
N SER A 55 -1.17 7.60 12.79
CA SER A 55 0.02 6.88 13.27
C SER A 55 0.44 5.74 12.35
N ILE A 56 -0.49 5.19 11.59
CA ILE A 56 -0.25 4.27 10.47
C ILE A 56 -0.16 5.06 9.18
N TRP A 57 0.55 4.53 8.19
CA TRP A 57 0.54 5.14 6.87
C TRP A 57 -0.84 4.96 6.25
N GLN A 58 -1.49 6.07 5.94
CA GLN A 58 -2.80 6.10 5.31
C GLN A 58 -2.89 7.30 4.38
N MET A 59 -3.61 7.11 3.30
CA MET A 59 -4.06 8.19 2.43
C MET A 59 -5.55 8.06 2.20
N ASP A 60 -6.21 9.20 2.11
CA ASP A 60 -7.60 9.28 1.75
C ASP A 60 -7.72 9.96 0.39
N GLY A 61 -8.77 9.62 -0.35
CA GLY A 61 -8.97 10.20 -1.66
C GLY A 61 -10.41 10.20 -2.08
N LYS A 62 -10.67 10.84 -3.22
CA LYS A 62 -11.95 10.85 -3.91
C LYS A 62 -11.72 10.63 -5.39
N ALA A 63 -12.52 9.76 -6.00
CA ALA A 63 -12.55 9.54 -7.46
C ALA A 63 -13.97 9.76 -7.97
N LEU A 64 -14.20 10.78 -8.80
CA LEU A 64 -15.53 11.22 -9.24
C LEU A 64 -16.53 11.38 -8.07
N GLY A 65 -16.05 11.93 -6.95
CA GLY A 65 -16.84 12.12 -5.74
C GLY A 65 -16.99 10.87 -4.85
N LYS A 66 -16.59 9.66 -5.31
CA LYS A 66 -16.56 8.46 -4.45
C LYS A 66 -15.34 8.50 -3.52
N PRO A 67 -15.52 8.56 -2.19
CA PRO A 67 -14.42 8.52 -1.25
C PRO A 67 -13.76 7.13 -1.20
N PHE A 68 -12.46 7.10 -0.96
CA PHE A 68 -11.70 5.87 -0.72
C PHE A 68 -10.55 6.13 0.25
N SER A 69 -10.01 5.06 0.84
CA SER A 69 -8.83 5.11 1.70
C SER A 69 -7.87 3.99 1.31
N VAL A 70 -6.57 4.24 1.40
CA VAL A 70 -5.52 3.22 1.30
C VAL A 70 -4.74 3.24 2.60
N GLN A 71 -4.70 2.09 3.27
CA GLN A 71 -3.94 1.89 4.50
C GLN A 71 -2.80 0.93 4.23
N ALA A 72 -1.61 1.23 4.77
CA ALA A 72 -0.47 0.32 4.72
C ALA A 72 -0.23 -0.32 6.09
N THR A 73 -0.18 -1.64 6.12
CA THR A 73 0.17 -2.43 7.30
C THR A 73 1.39 -3.31 7.01
N PRO A 74 2.29 -3.53 7.99
CA PRO A 74 3.41 -4.43 7.79
C PRO A 74 2.93 -5.89 7.72
N LEU A 75 3.40 -6.62 6.70
CA LEU A 75 3.13 -8.05 6.51
C LEU A 75 4.45 -8.79 6.25
N VAL A 76 4.75 -9.80 7.06
CA VAL A 76 5.91 -10.68 6.84
C VAL A 76 5.45 -11.92 6.08
N MET A 77 6.10 -12.21 4.95
CA MET A 77 5.87 -13.39 4.13
C MET A 77 7.20 -14.02 3.71
N GLY A 78 7.18 -15.31 3.36
CA GLY A 78 8.36 -16.07 2.96
C GLY A 78 8.55 -17.31 3.83
N ASP A 79 9.66 -18.01 3.61
CA ASP A 79 10.10 -19.09 4.48
C ASP A 79 10.67 -18.55 5.80
N GLU A 80 10.81 -19.43 6.80
CA GLU A 80 11.38 -19.07 8.10
C GLU A 80 12.86 -18.66 8.00
N GLU A 81 13.57 -19.12 6.95
CA GLU A 81 14.99 -18.85 6.73
C GLU A 81 15.25 -17.48 6.09
N SER A 82 14.33 -16.99 5.26
CA SER A 82 14.45 -15.70 4.57
C SER A 82 13.10 -14.96 4.52
N PRO A 83 12.54 -14.59 5.68
CA PRO A 83 11.32 -13.79 5.72
C PRO A 83 11.55 -12.41 5.11
N LYS A 84 10.58 -11.96 4.32
CA LYS A 84 10.54 -10.64 3.69
C LYS A 84 9.40 -9.83 4.25
N LEU A 85 9.66 -8.55 4.49
CA LEU A 85 8.64 -7.60 4.91
C LEU A 85 8.06 -6.90 3.68
N TYR A 86 6.74 -6.85 3.65
CA TYR A 86 5.93 -6.10 2.70
C TYR A 86 5.08 -5.06 3.45
N ALA A 87 4.69 -4.00 2.75
CA ALA A 87 3.49 -3.25 3.08
C ALA A 87 2.30 -3.90 2.38
N GLU A 88 1.33 -4.38 3.15
CA GLU A 88 0.01 -4.70 2.63
C GLU A 88 -0.77 -3.40 2.51
N LEU A 89 -1.07 -3.01 1.27
CA LEU A 89 -1.91 -1.87 0.95
C LEU A 89 -3.36 -2.34 0.81
N VAL A 90 -4.20 -1.97 1.75
CA VAL A 90 -5.64 -2.28 1.73
C VAL A 90 -6.40 -1.06 1.22
N LEU A 91 -7.08 -1.22 0.08
CA LEU A 91 -7.94 -0.20 -0.50
C LEU A 91 -9.37 -0.41 -0.02
N THR A 92 -9.97 0.63 0.54
CA THR A 92 -11.35 0.60 1.02
C THR A 92 -12.18 1.77 0.50
N THR A 93 -13.50 1.60 0.48
CA THR A 93 -14.48 2.66 0.23
C THR A 93 -15.67 2.49 1.16
N PRO A 94 -16.32 3.57 1.64
CA PRO A 94 -17.53 3.43 2.43
C PRO A 94 -18.68 2.92 1.56
N ASN A 95 -19.40 1.94 2.09
CA ASN A 95 -20.65 1.43 1.56
C ASN A 95 -21.71 2.54 1.54
N THR A 96 -22.46 2.65 0.44
CA THR A 96 -23.43 3.73 0.27
C THR A 96 -24.71 3.56 1.10
N LYS A 97 -25.02 2.33 1.53
CA LYS A 97 -26.23 2.02 2.31
C LYS A 97 -26.05 2.25 3.80
N ASN A 98 -24.91 1.86 4.37
CA ASN A 98 -24.70 1.88 5.83
C ASN A 98 -23.43 2.60 6.27
N GLY A 99 -22.59 3.09 5.34
CA GLY A 99 -21.33 3.77 5.63
C GLY A 99 -20.20 2.86 6.10
N GLU A 100 -20.40 1.54 6.14
CA GLU A 100 -19.35 0.60 6.53
C GLU A 100 -18.23 0.54 5.49
N SER A 101 -16.99 0.40 5.95
CA SER A 101 -15.83 0.30 5.05
C SER A 101 -15.86 -1.05 4.32
N VAL A 102 -15.82 -1.02 2.99
CA VAL A 102 -15.74 -2.20 2.12
C VAL A 102 -14.37 -2.26 1.50
N GLU A 103 -13.70 -3.41 1.63
CA GLU A 103 -12.43 -3.67 0.93
C GLU A 103 -12.68 -3.85 -0.57
N LEU A 104 -11.97 -3.07 -1.38
CA LEU A 104 -11.99 -3.16 -2.84
C LEU A 104 -10.85 -4.01 -3.40
N GLY A 105 -9.80 -4.17 -2.62
CA GLY A 105 -8.65 -4.97 -3.00
C GLY A 105 -7.46 -4.70 -2.09
N ARG A 106 -6.44 -5.54 -2.30
CA ARG A 106 -5.19 -5.49 -1.56
C ARG A 106 -4.02 -5.80 -2.47
N LEU A 107 -2.91 -5.14 -2.21
CA LEU A 107 -1.65 -5.25 -2.95
C LEU A 107 -0.51 -5.29 -1.95
N LEU A 108 0.63 -5.85 -2.34
CA LEU A 108 1.84 -5.85 -1.52
C LEU A 108 2.90 -4.96 -2.18
N ILE A 109 3.63 -4.21 -1.37
CA ILE A 109 4.82 -3.46 -1.82
C ILE A 109 6.00 -3.87 -0.95
N ASP A 110 7.11 -4.25 -1.57
CA ASP A 110 8.34 -4.54 -0.84
C ASP A 110 9.25 -3.32 -0.71
N ARG A 111 10.37 -3.50 -0.01
CA ARG A 111 11.38 -2.45 0.19
C ARG A 111 12.07 -1.98 -1.08
N GLU A 112 11.96 -2.73 -2.18
CA GLU A 112 12.56 -2.38 -3.47
C GLU A 112 11.53 -1.65 -4.36
N SER A 113 10.36 -1.29 -3.81
CA SER A 113 9.23 -0.70 -4.54
C SER A 113 8.63 -1.61 -5.61
N GLU A 114 8.83 -2.92 -5.50
CA GLU A 114 8.14 -3.89 -6.34
C GLU A 114 6.71 -4.09 -5.84
N VAL A 115 5.75 -4.16 -6.77
CA VAL A 115 4.33 -4.33 -6.44
C VAL A 115 3.93 -5.77 -6.75
N PHE A 116 3.25 -6.41 -5.81
CA PHE A 116 2.76 -7.77 -5.92
C PHE A 116 1.25 -7.82 -5.66
N SER A 117 0.59 -8.85 -6.16
CA SER A 117 -0.75 -9.22 -5.73
C SER A 117 -0.72 -9.71 -4.28
N ALA A 118 -1.88 -9.84 -3.65
CA ALA A 118 -1.96 -10.48 -2.33
C ALA A 118 -1.62 -11.97 -2.33
N SER A 119 -1.61 -12.64 -3.49
CA SER A 119 -1.06 -13.99 -3.64
C SER A 119 0.47 -14.03 -3.73
N GLY A 120 1.13 -12.86 -3.83
CA GLY A 120 2.58 -12.75 -3.98
C GLY A 120 3.08 -12.76 -5.42
N ASP A 121 2.19 -12.74 -6.42
CA ASP A 121 2.58 -12.66 -7.83
C ASP A 121 3.07 -11.24 -8.15
N LYS A 122 4.23 -11.13 -8.78
CA LYS A 122 4.80 -9.83 -9.15
C LYS A 122 3.95 -9.16 -10.23
N LEU A 123 3.45 -7.97 -9.93
CA LEU A 123 2.62 -7.15 -10.82
C LEU A 123 3.45 -6.04 -11.49
N LEU A 124 4.31 -5.36 -10.74
CA LEU A 124 5.17 -4.28 -11.24
C LEU A 124 6.59 -4.42 -10.68
N GLY A 125 7.59 -4.19 -11.53
CA GLY A 125 8.99 -4.16 -11.14
C GLY A 125 9.48 -2.76 -10.80
N ASN A 126 10.57 -2.68 -10.05
CA ASN A 126 11.18 -1.44 -9.59
C ASN A 126 11.87 -0.58 -10.68
N HIS A 127 12.09 -1.13 -11.88
CA HIS A 127 12.64 -0.41 -13.04
C HIS A 127 11.55 0.14 -13.97
N ASP A 128 10.29 0.11 -13.56
CA ASP A 128 9.19 0.67 -14.32
C ASP A 128 9.03 2.16 -13.97
N ASP A 129 9.50 3.05 -14.86
CA ASP A 129 9.40 4.52 -14.70
C ASP A 129 7.95 4.99 -14.46
N TYR A 130 6.97 4.17 -14.81
CA TYR A 130 5.54 4.45 -14.62
C TYR A 130 4.91 3.69 -13.45
N ALA A 131 5.68 3.03 -12.59
CA ALA A 131 5.16 2.22 -11.47
C ALA A 131 4.18 3.00 -10.58
N SER A 132 4.56 4.21 -10.17
CA SER A 132 3.72 5.08 -9.35
C SER A 132 2.39 5.44 -10.04
N TYR A 133 2.44 5.76 -11.34
CA TYR A 133 1.25 6.05 -12.15
C TYR A 133 0.36 4.82 -12.35
N LYS A 134 0.95 3.65 -12.62
CA LYS A 134 0.23 2.38 -12.79
C LYS A 134 -0.45 1.94 -11.51
N LEU A 135 0.24 2.06 -10.37
CA LEU A 135 -0.33 1.81 -9.05
C LEU A 135 -1.52 2.75 -8.78
N PHE A 136 -1.32 4.05 -8.98
CA PHE A 136 -2.37 5.04 -8.74
C PHE A 136 -3.59 4.82 -9.65
N SER A 137 -3.39 4.64 -10.95
CA SER A 137 -4.47 4.36 -11.90
C SER A 137 -5.20 3.05 -11.58
N SER A 138 -4.50 2.04 -11.06
CA SER A 138 -5.13 0.79 -10.59
C SER A 138 -6.03 1.03 -9.39
N ILE A 139 -5.60 1.84 -8.43
CA ILE A 139 -6.42 2.27 -7.28
C ILE A 139 -7.68 3.00 -7.77
N ILE A 140 -7.52 4.01 -8.63
CA ILE A 140 -8.65 4.76 -9.17
C ILE A 140 -9.61 3.86 -9.94
N ASN A 141 -9.10 2.95 -10.77
CA ASN A 141 -9.94 1.99 -11.50
C ASN A 141 -10.72 1.06 -10.57
N ALA A 142 -10.13 0.58 -9.48
CA ALA A 142 -10.81 -0.25 -8.49
C ALA A 142 -11.96 0.52 -7.80
N VAL A 143 -11.71 1.78 -7.41
CA VAL A 143 -12.73 2.66 -6.81
C VAL A 143 -13.88 2.97 -7.79
N LEU A 144 -13.58 3.18 -9.06
CA LEU A 144 -14.62 3.48 -10.05
C LEU A 144 -15.47 2.25 -10.39
N ARG A 145 -14.85 1.07 -10.47
CA ARG A 145 -15.52 -0.21 -10.76
C ARG A 145 -16.33 -0.75 -9.59
N SER A 146 -16.05 -0.32 -8.37
CA SER A 146 -16.86 -0.72 -7.22
C SER A 146 -18.30 -0.23 -7.42
N SER A 147 -19.26 -1.14 -7.30
CA SER A 147 -20.66 -0.73 -7.22
C SER A 147 -20.84 0.11 -5.97
N ALA A 148 -21.71 1.12 -6.03
CA ALA A 148 -22.34 1.65 -4.83
C ALA A 148 -23.10 0.47 -4.20
N ALA A 149 -22.44 -0.24 -3.28
CA ALA A 149 -23.02 -1.40 -2.64
C ALA A 149 -24.15 -0.96 -1.71
#